data_AF-A0A925TEX2-F1
#
_entry.id   AF-A0A925TEX2-F1
#
_cell.length_a   1.000
_cell.length_b   1.000
_cell.length_c   1.000
_cell.angle_alpha   90.00
_cell.angle_beta   90.00
_cell.angle_gamma   90.00
#
_symmetry.space_group_name_H-M   'P 1'
#
loop_
_entity.id
_entity.type
_entity.pdbx_description
1 polymer ?
#
loop_
_entity_poly.entity_id
_entity_poly.type
_entity_poly.pdbx_seq_one_letter_code
_entity_poly.pdbx_strand_id
1 'polypeptide(L)' 'MKLIFTREEVAAALGQTTGDFDILRPSLEAEGFPKPVRGLSLCWSIMDVINWVNRDTVAHMGKEGMGSCN' A
#
# COMPACT_ATOMS: atom_id res chain seq x y z
N MET A 1 20.84 2.21 -3.83
CA MET A 1 19.37 2.08 -3.99
C MET A 1 18.80 1.70 -2.64
N LYS A 2 17.79 2.44 -2.16
CA LYS A 2 17.09 2.13 -0.91
C LYS A 2 16.01 1.09 -1.24
N LEU A 3 15.91 0.04 -0.42
CA LEU A 3 14.97 -1.08 -0.64
C LEU A 3 13.83 -1.12 0.40
N ILE A 4 13.89 -0.25 1.40
CA ILE A 4 12.94 -0.19 2.49
C ILE A 4 12.39 1.22 2.66
N PHE A 5 11.10 1.35 2.98
CA PHE A 5 10.50 2.58 3.44
C PHE A 5 10.46 2.60 4.97
N THR A 6 10.81 3.73 5.55
CA THR A 6 10.52 4.01 6.96
C THR A 6 9.04 4.33 7.15
N ARG A 7 8.58 4.38 8.40
CA ARG A 7 7.22 4.83 8.74
C ARG A 7 6.83 6.15 8.07
N GLU A 8 7.73 7.12 8.05
CA GLU A 8 7.49 8.44 7.45
C GLU A 8 7.29 8.34 5.94
N GLU A 9 8.11 7.52 5.27
CA GLU A 9 8.01 7.34 3.82
C GLU A 9 6.77 6.54 3.42
N VAL A 10 6.39 5.53 4.21
CA VAL A 10 5.14 4.80 3.99
C VAL A 10 3.94 5.73 4.14
N ALA A 11 3.91 6.55 5.20
CA ALA A 11 2.82 7.52 5.40
C ALA A 11 2.77 8.52 4.23
N ALA A 12 3.92 9.05 3.80
CA ALA A 12 4.00 9.94 2.65
C ALA A 12 3.54 9.27 1.34
N ALA A 13 3.88 8.00 1.11
CA ALA A 13 3.45 7.24 -0.07
C ALA A 13 1.94 6.99 -0.09
N LEU A 14 1.32 6.91 1.08
CA LEU A 14 -0.13 6.81 1.25
C LEU A 14 -0.83 8.19 1.26
N GLY A 15 -0.08 9.29 1.13
CA GLY A 15 -0.61 10.65 1.20
C GLY A 15 -1.11 11.05 2.59
N GLN A 16 -0.61 10.42 3.64
CA GLN A 16 -1.08 10.58 5.02
C GLN A 16 0.01 11.10 5.96
N THR A 17 -0.40 11.60 7.13
CA THR A 17 0.54 11.89 8.21
C THR A 17 0.97 10.61 8.92
N THR A 18 2.12 10.63 9.59
CA THR A 18 2.58 9.47 10.38
C THR A 18 1.64 9.13 11.54
N GLY A 19 0.90 10.11 12.06
CA GLY A 19 -0.12 9.93 13.10
C GLY A 19 -1.33 9.17 12.57
N ASP A 20 -1.92 9.65 11.47
CA ASP A 20 -3.04 8.98 10.80
C ASP A 20 -2.68 7.58 10.35
N PHE A 21 -1.47 7.39 9.81
CA PHE A 21 -0.99 6.07 9.42
C PHE A 21 -0.96 5.09 10.60
N ASP A 22 -0.54 5.50 11.80
CA ASP A 22 -0.52 4.58 12.96
C ASP A 22 -1.93 4.20 13.43
N ILE A 23 -2.88 5.13 13.30
CA ILE A 23 -4.30 4.91 13.62
C ILE A 23 -4.93 3.96 12.60
N LEU A 24 -4.64 4.14 11.31
CA LEU A 24 -5.19 3.34 10.21
C LEU A 24 -4.46 2.02 9.99
N ARG A 25 -3.20 1.90 10.45
CA ARG A 25 -2.37 0.69 10.29
C ARG A 25 -3.12 -0.60 10.61
N PRO A 26 -3.81 -0.77 11.75
CA PRO A 26 -4.55 -2.01 12.03
C PRO A 26 -5.64 -2.32 11.00
N SER A 27 -6.33 -1.29 10.49
CA SER A 27 -7.33 -1.46 9.42
C SER A 27 -6.66 -1.85 8.10
N LEU A 28 -5.57 -1.16 7.73
CA LEU A 28 -4.80 -1.46 6.52
C LEU A 28 -4.24 -2.89 6.56
N GLU A 29 -3.69 -3.32 7.70
CA GLU A 29 -3.20 -4.69 7.90
C GLU A 29 -4.31 -5.74 7.75
N ALA A 30 -5.54 -5.43 8.18
CA ALA A 30 -6.70 -6.30 7.97
C ALA A 30 -7.10 -6.40 6.48
N GLU A 31 -6.85 -5.34 5.70
CA GLU A 31 -7.02 -5.31 4.23
C GLU A 31 -5.83 -5.93 3.47
N GLY A 32 -4.83 -6.44 4.19
CA GLY A 32 -3.67 -7.12 3.63
C GLY A 32 -2.49 -6.20 3.34
N PHE A 33 -2.41 -5.04 4.00
CA PHE A 33 -1.23 -4.17 3.95
C PHE A 33 0.03 -4.95 4.40
N PRO A 34 1.18 -4.74 3.74
CA PRO A 34 2.40 -5.46 4.06
C PRO A 34 2.88 -5.23 5.49
N LYS A 35 3.39 -6.30 6.10
CA LYS A 35 4.00 -6.24 7.42
C LYS A 35 5.42 -5.68 7.33
N PRO A 36 5.90 -5.02 8.39
CA PRO A 36 7.27 -4.56 8.45
C PRO A 36 8.27 -5.73 8.35
N VAL A 37 9.42 -5.47 7.76
CA VAL A 37 10.47 -6.47 7.52
C VAL A 37 11.07 -6.91 8.86
N ARG A 38 11.03 -8.23 9.11
CA ARG A 38 11.57 -8.82 10.33
C ARG A 38 13.05 -8.46 10.50
N GLY A 39 13.41 -7.92 11.66
CA GLY A 39 14.79 -7.56 12.00
C GLY A 39 15.25 -6.17 11.54
N LEU A 40 14.41 -5.40 10.83
CA LEU A 40 14.76 -4.05 10.34
C LEU A 40 13.92 -2.92 10.98
N SER A 41 13.44 -3.12 12.20
CA SER A 41 12.53 -2.17 12.89
C SER A 41 11.24 -1.89 12.08
N LEU A 42 10.52 -0.80 12.37
CA LEU A 42 9.31 -0.36 11.66
C LEU A 42 9.64 0.13 10.23
N CYS A 43 10.17 -0.76 9.40
CA CYS A 43 10.47 -0.53 8.00
C CYS A 43 9.74 -1.53 7.13
N TRP A 44 9.26 -1.08 5.97
CA TRP A 44 8.52 -1.89 5.01
C TRP A 44 9.31 -2.04 3.72
N SER A 45 9.11 -3.15 3.02
CA SER A 45 9.67 -3.31 1.68
C SER A 45 9.00 -2.32 0.73
N ILE A 46 9.81 -1.55 0.01
CA ILE A 46 9.31 -0.56 -0.96
C ILE A 46 8.45 -1.25 -2.01
N MET A 47 8.87 -2.42 -2.49
CA MET A 47 8.14 -3.16 -3.51
C MET A 47 6.75 -3.59 -3.02
N ASP A 48 6.66 -4.09 -1.78
CA ASP A 48 5.38 -4.54 -1.24
C ASP A 48 4.40 -3.38 -1.02
N VAL A 49 4.90 -2.24 -0.53
CA VAL A 49 4.07 -1.03 -0.33
C VAL A 49 3.59 -0.49 -1.66
N ILE A 50 4.48 -0.34 -2.66
CA ILE A 50 4.12 0.12 -4.00
C ILE A 50 3.11 -0.84 -4.66
N ASN A 51 3.35 -2.15 -4.55
CA ASN A 51 2.45 -3.15 -5.11
C ASN A 51 1.06 -3.09 -4.45
N TRP A 52 1.00 -2.88 -3.13
CA TRP A 52 -0.25 -2.73 -2.41
C TRP A 52 -1.00 -1.45 -2.81
N VAL A 53 -0.31 -0.30 -2.88
CA VAL A 53 -0.90 0.98 -3.31
C VAL A 53 -1.41 0.88 -4.76
N ASN A 54 -0.64 0.27 -5.65
CA ASN A 54 -1.04 0.09 -7.05
C ASN A 54 -2.13 -0.97 -7.25
N ARG A 55 -2.34 -1.87 -6.28
CA ARG A 55 -3.40 -2.91 -6.37
C ARG A 55 -4.78 -2.29 -6.52
N ASP A 56 -5.03 -1.16 -5.86
CA ASP A 56 -6.29 -0.43 -5.95
C ASP A 56 -6.47 0.23 -7.32
N THR A 57 -5.37 0.71 -7.92
CA THR A 57 -5.38 1.30 -9.27
C THR A 57 -5.75 0.29 -10.35
N VAL A 58 -5.28 -0.97 -10.24
CA VAL A 58 -5.57 -2.01 -11.24
C VAL A 58 -6.99 -2.57 -11.08
N ALA A 59 -7.54 -2.60 -9.86
CA ALA A 59 -8.90 -3.08 -9.61
C ALA A 59 -9.98 -2.20 -10.29
N HIS A 60 -9.69 -0.92 -10.53
CA HIS A 60 -10.62 0.00 -11.21
C HIS A 60 -10.60 -0.09 -12.74
N MET A 61 -9.55 -0.65 -13.36
CA MET A 61 -9.46 -0.80 -14.83
C MET A 61 -10.03 -2.13 -15.36
N GLY A 62 -10.57 -3.00 -14.49
CA GLY A 62 -11.15 -4.29 -14.85
C GLY A 62 -12.67 -4.31 -15.07
N LYS A 63 -13.32 -3.15 -15.25
CA LYS A 63 -14.79 -3.06 -15.42
C LYS A 63 -15.25 -2.30 -16.67
N GLU A 64 -14.43 -2.23 -17.72
CA GLU A 64 -14.85 -1.72 -19.03
C GLU A 64 -14.54 -2.77 -20.10
N GLY A 65 -15.51 -3.63 -20.41
CA GLY A 65 -15.34 -4.57 -21.52
C GLY A 65 -16.24 -5.80 -21.54
N MET A 66 -17.55 -5.65 -21.39
CA MET A 66 -18.49 -6.62 -21.96
C MET A 66 -19.90 -6.01 -22.06
N GLY A 67 -20.08 -5.07 -22.99
CA GLY A 67 -21.39 -4.56 -23.41
C GLY A 67 -21.57 -4.81 -24.90
N SER A 68 -22.36 -5.83 -25.21
CA SER A 68 -22.66 -6.39 -26.53
C SER A 68 -22.73 -5.41 -27.69
N CYS A 69 -22.10 -5.82 -28.80
CA CYS A 69 -22.51 -5.41 -30.13
C CYS A 69 -23.98 -5.82 -30.35
N ASN A 70 -24.83 -4.88 -30.75
CA ASN A 70 -26.03 -5.12 -31.56
C ASN A 70 -25.98 -4.17 -32.75
#